data_AF-A0A2E0BHT1-F1
#
_entry.id   AF-A0A2E0BHT1-F1
#
_cell.length_a   1.000
_cell.length_b   1.000
_cell.length_c   1.000
_cell.angle_alpha   90.00
_cell.angle_beta   90.00
_cell.angle_gamma   90.00
#
_symmetry.space_group_name_H-M   'P 1'
#
loop_
_entity.id
_entity.type
_entity.pdbx_description
1 polymer ?
#
loop_
_entity_poly.entity_id
_entity_poly.type
_entity_poly.pdbx_seq_one_letter_code
_entity_poly.pdbx_strand_id
1 'polypeptide(L)' 'MRSTTKAQALEQFRYNWKVSTMGTQWATDSIAKAEAWSCFTDELCKEGYITMKKYESWSNPF' A
#
# COMPACT_ATOMS: atom_id res chain seq x y z
N MET A 1 9.71 17.78 -2.89
CA MET A 1 9.26 16.38 -2.73
C MET A 1 7.85 16.25 -3.25
N ARG A 2 7.58 15.30 -4.15
CA ARG A 2 6.19 14.90 -4.45
C ARG A 2 5.67 14.20 -3.20
N SER A 3 4.65 14.75 -2.56
CA SER A 3 4.14 14.20 -1.31
C SER A 3 2.83 13.46 -1.55
N THR A 4 2.91 12.13 -1.66
CA THR A 4 1.73 11.28 -1.86
C THR A 4 0.84 11.33 -0.62
N THR A 5 -0.47 11.44 -0.81
CA THR A 5 -1.47 11.36 0.27
C THR A 5 -1.88 9.92 0.54
N LYS A 6 -2.47 9.65 1.72
CA LYS A 6 -2.96 8.29 2.06
C LYS A 6 -3.99 7.80 1.05
N ALA A 7 -4.88 8.68 0.60
CA ALA A 7 -5.90 8.37 -0.39
C ALA A 7 -5.28 7.95 -1.74
N GLN A 8 -4.31 8.72 -2.24
CA GLN A 8 -3.61 8.39 -3.50
C GLN A 8 -2.83 7.07 -3.40
N ALA A 9 -2.11 6.86 -2.30
CA ALA A 9 -1.39 5.60 -2.07
C ALA A 9 -2.36 4.41 -2.00
N LEU A 10 -3.50 4.57 -1.33
CA LEU A 10 -4.51 3.53 -1.19
C LEU A 10 -5.19 3.19 -2.53
N GLU A 11 -5.48 4.20 -3.35
CA GLU A 11 -6.03 4.01 -4.69
C GLU A 11 -5.05 3.22 -5.57
N GLN A 12 -3.79 3.65 -5.61
CA GLN A 12 -2.73 2.96 -6.36
C GLN A 12 -2.55 1.51 -5.87
N PHE A 13 -2.51 1.30 -4.56
CA PHE A 13 -2.36 -0.02 -3.97
C PHE A 13 -3.53 -0.95 -4.35
N ARG A 14 -4.78 -0.46 -4.28
CA ARG A 14 -5.96 -1.26 -4.65
C ARG A 14 -5.91 -1.70 -6.11
N TYR A 15 -5.48 -0.81 -7.00
CA TYR A 15 -5.27 -1.15 -8.40
C TYR A 15 -4.17 -2.20 -8.57
N ASN A 16 -2.99 -1.97 -7.96
CA ASN A 16 -1.85 -2.90 -8.04
C ASN A 16 -2.22 -4.29 -7.53
N TRP A 17 -2.85 -4.38 -6.36
CA TRP A 17 -3.31 -5.64 -5.76
C TRP A 17 -4.29 -6.37 -6.66
N LYS A 18 -5.29 -5.65 -7.20
CA LYS A 18 -6.29 -6.24 -8.10
C LYS A 18 -5.62 -6.87 -9.32
N VAL A 19 -4.67 -6.16 -9.94
CA VAL A 19 -4.00 -6.62 -11.15
C VAL A 19 -3.03 -7.77 -10.84
N SER A 20 -2.23 -7.67 -9.78
CA SER A 20 -1.21 -8.67 -9.43
C SER A 20 -1.78 -9.99 -8.95
N THR A 21 -2.97 -9.97 -8.35
CA THR A 21 -3.63 -11.17 -7.79
C THR A 21 -4.75 -11.73 -8.66
N MET A 22 -5.05 -11.09 -9.80
CA MET A 22 -6.15 -11.48 -10.69
C MET A 22 -6.06 -12.95 -11.09
N GLY A 23 -7.13 -13.72 -10.86
CA GLY A 23 -7.18 -15.14 -11.20
C GLY A 23 -6.42 -16.07 -10.25
N THR A 24 -5.92 -15.56 -9.12
CA THR A 24 -5.22 -16.35 -8.09
C THR A 24 -6.02 -16.39 -6.79
N GLN A 25 -5.70 -17.35 -5.92
CA GLN A 25 -6.29 -17.44 -4.57
C GLN A 25 -6.01 -16.20 -3.70
N TRP A 26 -4.94 -15.45 -4.00
CA TRP A 26 -4.54 -14.28 -3.24
C TRP A 26 -5.53 -13.12 -3.36
N ALA A 27 -6.34 -13.08 -4.42
CA ALA A 27 -7.31 -12.00 -4.64
C ALA A 27 -8.28 -11.82 -3.45
N THR A 28 -8.54 -12.90 -2.71
CA THR A 28 -9.44 -12.93 -1.55
C THR A 28 -8.72 -13.07 -0.21
N ASP A 29 -7.39 -13.15 -0.19
CA ASP A 29 -6.61 -13.29 1.04
C ASP A 29 -6.43 -11.93 1.73
N SER A 30 -7.13 -11.71 2.84
CA SER A 30 -7.08 -10.46 3.59
C SER A 30 -5.76 -10.24 4.31
N ILE A 31 -5.13 -11.32 4.81
CA ILE A 31 -3.88 -11.23 5.57
C ILE A 31 -2.73 -10.88 4.62
N ALA A 32 -2.64 -11.58 3.48
CA ALA A 32 -1.65 -11.27 2.46
C ALA A 32 -1.81 -9.84 1.93
N LYS A 33 -3.05 -9.35 1.81
CA LYS A 33 -3.32 -7.97 1.39
C LYS A 33 -2.86 -6.94 2.43
N ALA A 34 -3.11 -7.21 3.71
CA ALA A 34 -2.68 -6.35 4.79
C ALA A 34 -1.14 -6.28 4.87
N GLU A 35 -0.44 -7.42 4.73
CA GLU A 35 1.02 -7.47 4.68
C GLU A 35 1.58 -6.71 3.48
N ALA A 36 1.01 -6.92 2.29
CA ALA A 36 1.41 -6.22 1.07
C ALA A 36 1.21 -4.70 1.18
N TRP A 37 0.17 -4.23 1.88
CA TRP A 37 -0.01 -2.80 2.16
C TRP A 37 1.14 -2.24 2.99
N SER A 38 1.55 -2.95 4.05
CA SER A 38 2.67 -2.54 4.90
C SER A 38 3.97 -2.42 4.08
N CYS A 39 4.30 -3.44 3.28
CA CYS A 39 5.47 -3.41 2.39
C CYS A 39 5.42 -2.24 1.40
N PHE A 40 4.26 -2.02 0.76
CA PHE A 40 4.09 -0.92 -0.19
C PHE A 40 4.32 0.46 0.47
N THR A 41 3.81 0.68 1.69
CA THR A 41 4.04 1.95 2.38
C THR A 41 5.47 2.14 2.88
N ASP A 42 6.17 1.06 3.22
CA ASP A 42 7.60 1.08 3.55
C ASP A 42 8.44 1.50 2.34
N GLU A 43 8.18 0.91 1.17
CA GLU A 43 8.84 1.29 -0.09
C GLU A 43 8.59 2.75 -0.46
N LEU A 44 7.35 3.24 -0.34
CA LEU A 44 7.04 4.65 -0.57
C LEU A 44 7.82 5.58 0.36
N CYS A 45 8.07 5.16 1.61
CA CYS A 45 8.84 5.93 2.57
C CYS A 45 10.34 5.93 2.21
N LYS A 46 10.88 4.75 1.87
CA LYS A 46 12.28 4.56 1.48
C LYS A 46 12.65 5.35 0.22
N GLU A 47 11.76 5.39 -0.76
CA GLU A 47 11.92 6.13 -2.02
C GLU A 47 11.58 7.63 -1.89
N GLY A 48 11.16 8.09 -0.71
CA GLY A 48 10.89 9.51 -0.43
C GLY A 48 9.58 10.07 -0.99
N TYR A 49 8.64 9.22 -1.41
CA TYR A 49 7.28 9.63 -1.82
C TYR A 49 6.40 10.02 -0.63
N ILE A 50 6.67 9.45 0.54
CA ILE A 50 6.08 9.84 1.82
C ILE A 50 7.19 10.04 2.85
N THR A 51 6.90 10.81 3.90
CA THR A 51 7.84 11.02 5.01
C THR A 51 7.70 9.91 6.05
N MET A 52 8.72 9.72 6.89
CA MET A 52 8.65 8.80 8.04
C MET A 52 7.42 9.07 8.92
N LYS A 53 7.12 10.34 9.19
CA LYS A 53 5.91 10.74 9.95
C LYS A 53 4.61 10.27 9.29
N LYS A 54 4.52 10.28 7.95
CA LYS A 54 3.34 9.76 7.24
C LYS A 54 3.28 8.24 7.36
N TYR A 55 4.39 7.55 7.12
CA TYR A 55 4.49 6.09 7.27
C TYR A 55 4.01 5.64 8.66
N GLU A 56 4.54 6.23 9.72
CA GLU A 56 4.20 5.89 11.11
C GLU A 56 2.75 6.22 11.50
N SER A 57 2.09 7.14 10.79
CA SER A 57 0.72 7.57 11.11
C SER A 57 -0.36 6.87 10.29
N TRP A 58 0.00 6.16 9.23
CA TRP A 58 -0.98 5.51 8.35
C TRP A 58 -1.38 4.14 8.89
N SER A 59 -2.58 4.04 9.46
CA SER A 59 -3.17 2.73 9.79
C SER A 59 -3.39 1.84 8.55
N ASN A 60 -3.28 0.52 8.72
CA ASN A 60 -3.64 -0.46 7.70
C ASN A 60 -5.17 -0.44 7.46
N PRO A 61 -5.63 -0.24 6.22
CA PRO A 61 -7.07 -0.21 5.90
C PRO A 61 -7.64 -1.58 5.48
N PHE A 62 -6.88 -2.67 5.61
CA PHE A 62 -7.25 -4.05 5.28
C PHE A 62 -7.05 -4.96 6.49
#